data_AF-A0A6V7PAV9-F1
#
_entry.id   AF-A0A6V7PAV9-F1
#
_cell.length_a   1.000
_cell.length_b   1.000
_cell.length_c   1.000
_cell.angle_alpha   90.00
_cell.angle_beta   90.00
_cell.angle_gamma   90.00
#
_symmetry.space_group_name_H-M   'P 1'
#
loop_
_entity.id
_entity.type
_entity.pdbx_description
1 polymer ?
#
loop_
_entity_poly.entity_id
_entity_poly.type
_entity_poly.pdbx_seq_one_letter_code
_entity_poly.pdbx_strand_id
1 'polypeptide(L)'
;MASAAAPTALRFTASARSAARRPSPPRRRSRSAAGARAPVCGGAPRVRRRSGGGGRAPGGARGGAGGAGGVGRRGPRGVAAMAKKSVGDLTAAELKGKRVFVRVDLNVPLDDSQNITDDTRIRAAVPTIKHLISNGAKVILASHLGRPKGVTPKYSLSPLVPRLSELLGIKVEKADDCIGPEVEKLVSELPEGGVLLLENVRFYKEEEKNDPEFAKKLASLADLYVNDAFGTAHRAHASTEGVTKFLKPSVAGFLLQKELDYLVGAVSNPKRPFAAIVGGSKVSSKIGVIESLLEKVDILLLGGGMIFTFYKAQGLSVGSSLVENDKLDLATSLLAKAKEKGVSLLLPTDVVIADKFAPMQKARLCQPPQSPTVGWA
;
A
#
# COMPACT_ATOMS: atom_id res chain seq x y z
N MET A 1 -17.68 67.69 15.84
CA MET A 1 -16.24 67.44 16.04
C MET A 1 -15.92 66.15 15.28
N ALA A 2 -15.44 66.22 14.04
CA ALA A 2 -14.02 66.05 13.63
C ALA A 2 -13.49 64.65 14.01
N SER A 3 -12.81 63.85 13.18
CA SER A 3 -12.21 63.97 11.84
C SER A 3 -11.75 62.57 11.37
N ALA A 4 -11.63 62.41 10.05
CA ALA A 4 -10.88 61.48 9.19
C ALA A 4 -9.96 60.38 9.79
N ALA A 5 -9.91 59.21 9.11
CA ALA A 5 -8.85 58.82 8.15
C ALA A 5 -8.67 57.29 8.01
N ALA A 6 -8.43 56.85 6.77
CA ALA A 6 -8.26 55.47 6.31
C ALA A 6 -6.89 54.84 6.66
N PRO A 7 -6.71 53.51 6.47
CA PRO A 7 -5.38 52.92 6.30
C PRO A 7 -5.06 52.59 4.84
N THR A 8 -3.79 52.85 4.54
CA THR A 8 -3.09 52.91 3.27
C THR A 8 -2.79 51.52 2.68
N ALA A 9 -2.96 51.40 1.36
CA ALA A 9 -2.51 50.28 0.55
C ALA A 9 -0.98 50.29 0.35
N LEU A 10 -0.30 49.17 0.60
CA LEU A 10 1.08 48.96 0.18
C LEU A 10 1.11 48.19 -1.14
N ARG A 11 1.51 48.87 -2.21
CA ARG A 11 1.96 48.29 -3.48
C ARG A 11 3.40 47.78 -3.32
N PHE A 12 3.67 46.54 -3.71
CA PHE A 12 5.03 46.06 -3.96
C PHE A 12 5.28 46.06 -5.47
N THR A 13 6.27 46.83 -5.88
CA THR A 13 6.80 46.90 -7.25
C THR A 13 7.76 45.74 -7.52
N ALA A 14 7.67 45.20 -8.73
CA ALA A 14 8.63 44.28 -9.30
C ALA A 14 9.95 44.99 -9.62
N SER A 15 11.07 44.29 -9.42
CA SER A 15 12.36 44.61 -10.02
C SER A 15 13.07 43.33 -10.47
N ALA A 16 13.79 43.46 -11.57
CA ALA A 16 14.17 42.42 -12.49
C ALA A 16 15.61 41.91 -12.30
N ARG A 17 15.83 40.68 -12.78
CA ARG A 17 17.05 40.12 -13.40
C ARG A 17 18.37 40.16 -12.62
N SER A 18 18.90 38.96 -12.37
CA SER A 18 20.30 38.65 -12.72
C SER A 18 20.45 37.16 -13.03
N ALA A 19 20.97 36.89 -14.22
CA ALA A 19 21.28 35.57 -14.72
C ALA A 19 22.67 35.16 -14.23
N ALA A 20 22.76 34.07 -13.46
CA ALA A 20 24.02 33.43 -13.11
C ALA A 20 24.06 32.01 -13.70
N ARG A 21 25.11 31.79 -14.49
CA ARG A 21 25.39 30.63 -15.33
C ARG A 21 25.57 29.34 -14.51
N ARG A 22 24.95 28.24 -14.97
CA ARG A 22 25.29 26.87 -14.54
C ARG A 22 26.54 26.38 -15.26
N PRO A 23 27.49 25.70 -14.59
CA PRO A 23 28.57 25.00 -15.27
C PRO A 23 28.14 23.60 -15.74
N SER A 24 28.43 23.28 -17.00
CA SER A 24 28.18 22.00 -17.66
C SER A 24 29.14 20.89 -17.17
N PRO A 25 28.72 19.63 -17.09
CA PRO A 25 29.63 18.51 -16.81
C PRO A 25 30.40 18.10 -18.09
N PRO A 26 31.65 17.62 -17.97
CA PRO A 26 32.45 17.24 -19.13
C PRO A 26 31.98 15.90 -19.73
N ARG A 27 31.74 15.89 -21.05
CA ARG A 27 31.65 14.67 -21.86
C ARG A 27 33.05 14.20 -22.25
N ARG A 28 33.37 12.93 -22.01
CA ARG A 28 34.35 12.06 -22.72
C ARG A 28 34.15 10.64 -22.16
N ARG A 29 34.28 9.53 -22.88
CA ARG A 29 34.43 9.18 -24.29
C ARG A 29 34.14 7.67 -24.33
N SER A 30 33.38 7.22 -25.31
CA SER A 30 33.24 5.80 -25.66
C SER A 30 34.60 5.18 -25.96
N ARG A 31 34.92 4.05 -25.32
CA ARG A 31 35.91 3.10 -25.82
C ARG A 31 35.28 1.72 -25.91
N SER A 32 35.31 1.22 -27.13
CA SER A 32 34.97 -0.12 -27.57
C SER A 32 36.06 -1.14 -27.22
N ALA A 33 35.61 -2.40 -27.22
CA ALA A 33 36.28 -3.60 -27.74
C ALA A 33 36.98 -4.56 -26.75
N ALA A 34 36.69 -5.83 -27.04
CA ALA A 34 37.34 -7.09 -26.65
C ALA A 34 37.28 -7.44 -25.16
N GLY A 35 36.84 -8.63 -24.73
CA GLY A 35 36.74 -9.92 -25.40
C GLY A 35 37.29 -10.95 -24.43
N ALA A 36 36.44 -11.81 -23.85
CA ALA A 36 36.90 -13.03 -23.17
C ALA A 36 35.72 -14.00 -23.03
N ARG A 37 36.00 -15.25 -23.38
CA ARG A 37 35.07 -16.34 -23.60
C ARG A 37 34.56 -16.95 -22.30
N ALA A 38 33.34 -17.46 -22.35
CA ALA A 38 32.80 -18.41 -21.39
C ALA A 38 33.47 -19.79 -21.51
N PRO A 39 33.68 -20.53 -20.42
CA PRO A 39 33.91 -21.97 -20.49
C PRO A 39 32.58 -22.72 -20.43
N VAL A 40 32.42 -23.60 -21.41
CA VAL A 40 31.35 -24.61 -21.55
C VAL A 40 31.76 -25.84 -20.74
N CYS A 41 30.87 -26.31 -19.86
CA CYS A 41 30.85 -27.69 -19.35
C CYS A 41 29.47 -28.25 -19.73
N GLY A 42 29.31 -29.24 -20.62
CA GLY A 42 29.78 -30.63 -20.45
C GLY A 42 28.82 -31.31 -19.47
N GLY A 43 27.67 -31.85 -19.86
CA GLY A 43 27.51 -33.12 -20.56
C GLY A 43 26.33 -33.87 -19.91
N ALA A 44 25.27 -34.15 -20.67
CA ALA A 44 24.11 -34.91 -20.21
C ALA A 44 24.11 -36.29 -20.86
N PRO A 45 23.87 -37.40 -20.13
CA PRO A 45 23.63 -38.69 -20.76
C PRO A 45 22.13 -38.88 -21.04
N ARG A 46 21.85 -39.26 -22.29
CA ARG A 46 20.56 -39.79 -22.77
C ARG A 46 20.22 -41.09 -22.04
N VAL A 47 18.99 -41.22 -21.55
CA VAL A 47 18.36 -42.53 -21.26
C VAL A 47 17.24 -42.78 -22.27
N ARG A 48 17.35 -43.93 -22.94
CA ARG A 48 16.43 -44.43 -23.97
C ARG A 48 15.11 -44.91 -23.36
N ARG A 49 14.06 -44.73 -24.17
CA ARG A 49 12.72 -45.31 -24.10
C ARG A 49 12.69 -46.78 -23.66
N ARG A 50 11.66 -47.14 -22.90
CA ARG A 50 10.94 -48.40 -23.10
C ARG A 50 9.43 -48.17 -23.09
N SER A 51 8.83 -48.67 -24.16
CA SER A 51 7.42 -48.77 -24.49
C SER A 51 6.78 -50.02 -23.85
N GLY A 52 5.52 -49.89 -23.47
CA GLY A 52 4.58 -50.98 -23.16
C GLY A 52 3.41 -50.35 -22.39
N GLY A 53 2.14 -50.39 -22.80
CA GLY A 53 1.45 -51.29 -23.72
C GLY A 53 0.33 -51.99 -22.95
N GLY A 54 -0.93 -51.69 -23.29
CA GLY A 54 -2.14 -52.35 -22.79
C GLY A 54 -2.85 -51.56 -21.68
N GLY A 55 -4.17 -51.31 -21.70
CA GLY A 55 -5.24 -51.80 -22.55
C GLY A 55 -6.49 -52.06 -21.69
N ARG A 56 -7.62 -51.46 -22.08
CA ARG A 56 -9.02 -51.84 -21.84
C ARG A 56 -9.70 -51.57 -20.47
N ALA A 57 -10.72 -50.71 -20.53
CA ALA A 57 -12.03 -50.91 -19.88
C ALA A 57 -12.86 -51.94 -20.70
N PRO A 58 -13.90 -52.61 -20.15
CA PRO A 58 -15.24 -52.03 -19.84
C PRO A 58 -15.78 -52.54 -18.48
N GLY A 59 -16.82 -52.03 -17.80
CA GLY A 59 -18.23 -51.77 -18.17
C GLY A 59 -19.16 -52.65 -17.32
N GLY A 60 -20.24 -52.08 -16.74
CA GLY A 60 -21.37 -52.78 -16.06
C GLY A 60 -21.46 -52.48 -14.55
N ALA A 61 -22.44 -51.80 -13.96
CA ALA A 61 -23.91 -51.80 -13.99
C ALA A 61 -24.57 -52.55 -12.80
N ARG A 62 -25.31 -51.76 -11.99
CA ARG A 62 -26.55 -52.04 -11.20
C ARG A 62 -26.50 -52.64 -9.78
N GLY A 63 -27.39 -52.05 -8.95
CA GLY A 63 -27.99 -52.55 -7.69
C GLY A 63 -27.28 -52.03 -6.43
N GLY A 64 -27.90 -51.48 -5.39
CA GLY A 64 -29.29 -51.30 -4.98
C GLY A 64 -29.28 -51.06 -3.46
N ALA A 65 -30.03 -50.05 -3.00
CA ALA A 65 -30.54 -49.77 -1.63
C ALA A 65 -29.67 -50.03 -0.38
N GLY A 66 -29.47 -48.98 0.42
CA GLY A 66 -29.04 -49.09 1.82
C GLY A 66 -28.96 -47.70 2.48
N GLY A 67 -30.06 -47.26 3.08
CA GLY A 67 -30.10 -46.01 3.84
C GLY A 67 -29.30 -46.10 5.13
N ALA A 68 -28.48 -45.08 5.39
CA ALA A 68 -27.98 -44.74 6.72
C ALA A 68 -27.75 -43.23 6.77
N GLY A 69 -28.45 -42.56 7.69
CA GLY A 69 -28.38 -41.12 7.91
C GLY A 69 -26.97 -40.69 8.32
N GLY A 70 -26.28 -40.00 7.41
CA GLY A 70 -25.05 -39.26 7.69
C GLY A 70 -25.37 -37.81 7.97
N VAL A 71 -25.24 -37.39 9.23
CA VAL A 71 -25.25 -35.98 9.64
C VAL A 71 -24.10 -35.27 8.93
N GLY A 72 -24.42 -34.61 7.81
CA GLY A 72 -23.48 -33.78 7.08
C GLY A 72 -23.05 -32.61 7.94
N ARG A 73 -21.89 -32.73 8.58
CA ARG A 73 -21.13 -31.60 9.12
C ARG A 73 -20.94 -30.60 7.98
N ARG A 74 -21.74 -29.53 7.99
CA ARG A 74 -21.47 -28.33 7.19
C ARG A 74 -20.11 -27.82 7.64
N GLY A 75 -19.08 -28.14 6.87
CA GLY A 75 -17.79 -27.47 6.99
C GLY A 75 -17.99 -25.95 6.88
N PRO A 76 -17.08 -25.14 7.45
CA PRO A 76 -17.19 -23.70 7.33
C PRO A 76 -17.26 -23.37 5.85
N ARG A 77 -18.35 -22.72 5.41
CA ARG A 77 -18.44 -22.16 4.07
C ARG A 77 -17.27 -21.18 3.96
N GLY A 78 -16.21 -21.60 3.29
CA GLY A 78 -15.20 -20.68 2.81
C GLY A 78 -15.95 -19.64 2.01
N VAL A 79 -15.95 -18.40 2.49
CA VAL A 79 -16.42 -17.27 1.70
C VAL A 79 -15.45 -17.19 0.55
N ALA A 80 -15.80 -17.79 -0.59
CA ALA A 80 -15.12 -17.51 -1.84
C ALA A 80 -15.20 -15.99 -2.00
N ALA A 81 -14.06 -15.31 -1.83
CA ALA A 81 -13.99 -13.88 -1.96
C ALA A 81 -14.36 -13.55 -3.40
N MET A 82 -15.62 -13.17 -3.62
CA MET A 82 -16.07 -12.59 -4.89
C MET A 82 -15.12 -11.43 -5.19
N ALA A 83 -14.48 -11.46 -6.35
CA ALA A 83 -13.67 -10.35 -6.83
C ALA A 83 -14.50 -9.07 -6.71
N LYS A 84 -13.97 -8.07 -5.99
CA LYS A 84 -14.64 -6.78 -5.87
C LYS A 84 -14.69 -6.15 -7.25
N LYS A 85 -15.84 -5.57 -7.63
CA LYS A 85 -15.93 -4.79 -8.87
C LYS A 85 -14.93 -3.65 -8.83
N SER A 86 -14.26 -3.43 -9.96
CA SER A 86 -13.33 -2.35 -10.20
C SER A 86 -13.96 -1.26 -11.07
N VAL A 87 -13.36 -0.08 -11.08
CA VAL A 87 -13.69 1.00 -12.00
C VAL A 87 -13.58 0.56 -13.46
N GLY A 88 -12.66 -0.36 -13.77
CA GLY A 88 -12.52 -0.93 -15.12
C GLY A 88 -13.66 -1.85 -15.55
N ASP A 89 -14.52 -2.28 -14.62
CA ASP A 89 -15.72 -3.06 -14.92
C ASP A 89 -16.93 -2.17 -15.26
N LEU A 90 -16.80 -0.85 -15.11
CA LEU A 90 -17.84 0.13 -15.45
C LEU A 90 -17.70 0.52 -16.93
N THR A 91 -18.84 0.56 -17.63
CA THR A 91 -18.89 1.00 -19.01
C THR A 91 -18.78 2.53 -19.12
N ALA A 92 -18.36 3.02 -20.29
CA ALA A 92 -18.31 4.45 -20.57
C ALA A 92 -19.68 5.13 -20.35
N ALA A 93 -20.78 4.45 -20.69
CA ALA A 93 -22.13 4.95 -20.50
C ALA A 93 -22.53 5.08 -19.01
N GLU A 94 -22.00 4.22 -18.14
CA GLU A 94 -22.21 4.30 -16.69
C GLU A 94 -21.39 5.43 -16.04
N LEU A 95 -20.33 5.92 -16.70
CA LEU A 95 -19.44 6.95 -16.18
C LEU A 95 -19.71 8.35 -16.75
N LYS A 96 -20.13 8.44 -18.01
CA LYS A 96 -20.27 9.72 -18.71
C LYS A 96 -21.28 10.64 -18.01
N GLY A 97 -20.84 11.88 -17.72
CA GLY A 97 -21.65 12.90 -17.06
C GLY A 97 -21.90 12.66 -15.57
N LYS A 98 -21.51 11.50 -15.02
CA LYS A 98 -21.71 11.17 -13.61
C LYS A 98 -20.70 11.86 -12.72
N ARG A 99 -21.15 12.28 -11.54
CA ARG A 99 -20.31 12.78 -10.45
C ARG A 99 -19.74 11.59 -9.69
N VAL A 100 -18.42 11.51 -9.61
CA VAL A 100 -17.74 10.36 -9.03
C VAL A 100 -16.96 10.80 -7.80
N PHE A 101 -17.36 10.33 -6.63
CA PHE A 101 -16.58 10.48 -5.42
C PHE A 101 -15.44 9.46 -5.43
N VAL A 102 -14.20 9.93 -5.53
CA VAL A 102 -13.01 9.09 -5.54
C VAL A 102 -12.23 9.30 -4.25
N ARG A 103 -12.20 8.28 -3.40
CA ARG A 103 -11.34 8.28 -2.22
C ARG A 103 -9.92 7.87 -2.62
N VAL A 104 -8.98 8.81 -2.58
CA VAL A 104 -7.56 8.59 -2.97
C VAL A 104 -6.62 8.77 -1.77
N ASP A 105 -5.49 8.06 -1.72
CA ASP A 105 -4.46 8.31 -0.70
C ASP A 105 -3.48 9.38 -1.20
N LEU A 106 -3.71 10.63 -0.84
CA LEU A 106 -2.79 11.75 -1.11
C LEU A 106 -2.00 12.19 0.13
N ASN A 107 -1.89 11.34 1.15
CA ASN A 107 -1.11 11.66 2.33
C ASN A 107 0.40 11.53 2.03
N VAL A 108 0.97 12.58 1.44
CA VAL A 108 2.37 12.67 1.02
C VAL A 108 3.24 13.43 2.03
N PRO A 109 4.54 13.12 2.13
CA PRO A 109 5.46 13.89 2.95
C PRO A 109 5.74 15.27 2.32
N LEU A 110 5.55 16.32 3.13
CA LEU A 110 5.86 17.70 2.78
C LEU A 110 7.05 18.19 3.60
N ASP A 111 7.91 19.02 3.02
CA ASP A 111 8.95 19.76 3.74
C ASP A 111 8.37 20.98 4.50
N ASP A 112 9.22 21.70 5.23
CA ASP A 112 8.82 22.89 6.02
C ASP A 112 8.28 24.03 5.14
N SER A 113 8.59 24.03 3.84
CA SER A 113 8.11 24.99 2.84
C SER A 113 6.86 24.49 2.09
N GLN A 114 6.25 23.40 2.55
CA GLN A 114 5.10 22.72 1.92
C GLN A 114 5.37 22.12 0.53
N ASN A 115 6.64 21.90 0.15
CA ASN A 115 6.94 21.19 -1.08
C ASN A 115 6.81 19.68 -0.89
N ILE A 116 6.33 19.01 -1.93
CA ILE A 116 6.21 17.55 -1.95
C ILE A 116 7.63 16.94 -2.07
N THR A 117 8.00 16.11 -1.10
CA THR A 117 9.29 15.41 -1.09
C THR A 117 9.23 14.02 -1.73
N ASP A 118 8.04 13.39 -1.72
CA ASP A 118 7.74 12.14 -2.42
C ASP A 118 6.28 12.15 -2.91
N ASP A 119 6.10 12.15 -4.23
CA ASP A 119 4.81 12.17 -4.92
C ASP A 119 4.35 10.79 -5.40
N THR A 120 4.97 9.70 -4.92
CA THR A 120 4.64 8.32 -5.31
C THR A 120 3.16 7.99 -5.14
N ARG A 121 2.55 8.45 -4.04
CA ARG A 121 1.11 8.25 -3.78
C ARG A 121 0.22 9.01 -4.76
N ILE A 122 0.62 10.21 -5.16
CA ILE A 122 -0.10 11.01 -6.15
C ILE A 122 -0.08 10.27 -7.50
N ARG A 123 1.11 9.86 -7.95
CA ARG A 123 1.26 9.08 -9.19
C ARG A 123 0.45 7.79 -9.18
N ALA A 124 0.34 7.13 -8.03
CA ALA A 124 -0.38 5.86 -7.92
C ALA A 124 -1.89 6.01 -8.12
N ALA A 125 -2.47 7.17 -7.82
CA ALA A 125 -3.90 7.46 -8.05
C ALA A 125 -4.21 7.91 -9.50
N VAL A 126 -3.21 8.40 -10.24
CA VAL A 126 -3.38 8.95 -11.60
C VAL A 126 -4.08 8.00 -12.58
N PRO A 127 -3.78 6.68 -12.63
CA PRO A 127 -4.45 5.77 -13.56
C PRO A 127 -5.97 5.73 -13.40
N THR A 128 -6.46 5.66 -12.17
CA THR A 128 -7.90 5.66 -11.85
C THR A 128 -8.54 6.97 -12.28
N ILE A 129 -7.92 8.10 -11.95
CA ILE A 129 -8.44 9.43 -12.29
C ILE A 129 -8.48 9.62 -13.81
N LYS A 130 -7.40 9.24 -14.53
CA LYS A 130 -7.33 9.34 -16.00
C LYS A 130 -8.39 8.48 -16.70
N HIS A 131 -8.68 7.31 -16.16
CA HIS A 131 -9.73 6.46 -16.70
C HIS A 131 -11.12 7.09 -16.53
N LEU A 132 -11.41 7.69 -15.37
CA LEU A 132 -12.68 8.37 -15.13
C LEU A 132 -12.85 9.59 -16.06
N ILE A 133 -11.84 10.47 -16.16
CA ILE A 133 -11.93 11.67 -17.01
C ILE A 133 -12.06 11.32 -18.50
N SER A 134 -11.36 10.29 -18.98
CA SER A 134 -11.43 9.86 -20.38
C SER A 134 -12.78 9.26 -20.77
N ASN A 135 -13.55 8.77 -19.77
CA ASN A 135 -14.93 8.32 -19.95
C ASN A 135 -15.97 9.43 -19.67
N GLY A 136 -15.56 10.69 -19.52
CA GLY A 136 -16.45 11.84 -19.36
C GLY A 136 -17.06 11.97 -17.96
N ALA A 137 -16.49 11.31 -16.95
CA ALA A 137 -16.92 11.48 -15.57
C ALA A 137 -16.49 12.85 -15.00
N LYS A 138 -17.27 13.35 -14.04
CA LYS A 138 -16.96 14.54 -13.23
C LYS A 138 -16.33 14.07 -11.92
N VAL A 139 -15.02 14.22 -11.78
CA VAL A 139 -14.26 13.55 -10.71
C VAL A 139 -14.14 14.45 -9.48
N ILE A 140 -14.56 13.93 -8.32
CA ILE A 140 -14.49 14.60 -7.03
C ILE A 140 -13.53 13.81 -6.14
N LEU A 141 -12.32 14.32 -5.96
CA LEU A 141 -11.26 13.69 -5.18
C LEU A 141 -11.41 14.04 -3.70
N ALA A 142 -11.40 13.02 -2.85
CA ALA A 142 -11.33 13.18 -1.40
C ALA A 142 -10.08 12.49 -0.85
N SER A 143 -9.33 13.20 -0.02
CA SER A 143 -8.18 12.65 0.68
C SER A 143 -8.05 13.21 2.09
N HIS A 144 -7.15 12.58 2.84
CA HIS A 144 -6.61 13.11 4.08
C HIS A 144 -5.15 13.50 3.89
N LEU A 145 -4.67 14.41 4.73
CA LEU A 145 -3.25 14.71 4.90
C LEU A 145 -2.93 14.80 6.39
N GLY A 146 -1.93 14.02 6.83
CA GLY A 146 -1.51 13.97 8.22
C GLY A 146 -2.61 13.59 9.22
N ARG A 147 -2.52 14.17 10.41
CA ARG A 147 -3.44 13.97 11.54
C ARG A 147 -3.78 15.32 12.19
N PRO A 148 -4.59 16.15 11.53
CA PRO A 148 -5.02 17.43 12.08
C PRO A 148 -5.82 17.24 13.38
N LYS A 149 -5.74 18.20 14.31
CA LYS A 149 -6.61 18.30 15.50
C LYS A 149 -7.75 19.31 15.30
N GLY A 150 -7.91 19.81 14.08
CA GLY A 150 -8.81 20.85 13.64
C GLY A 150 -8.31 21.43 12.31
N VAL A 151 -9.03 22.39 11.75
CA VAL A 151 -8.66 23.06 10.50
C VAL A 151 -7.32 23.79 10.69
N THR A 152 -6.35 23.50 9.82
CA THR A 152 -5.04 24.17 9.86
C THR A 152 -4.39 24.23 8.47
N PRO A 153 -3.77 25.36 8.09
CA PRO A 153 -3.09 25.48 6.79
C PRO A 153 -2.00 24.44 6.56
N LYS A 154 -1.36 23.95 7.63
CA LYS A 154 -0.30 22.93 7.56
C LYS A 154 -0.74 21.64 6.89
N TYR A 155 -2.01 21.25 7.09
CA TYR A 155 -2.57 20.01 6.55
C TYR A 155 -3.58 20.25 5.44
N SER A 156 -3.59 21.45 4.83
CA SER A 156 -4.38 21.69 3.62
C SER A 156 -3.84 20.87 2.45
N LEU A 157 -4.74 20.46 1.56
CA LEU A 157 -4.39 19.75 0.32
C LEU A 157 -3.99 20.70 -0.82
N SER A 158 -4.04 22.01 -0.60
CA SER A 158 -3.69 23.03 -1.61
C SER A 158 -2.32 22.84 -2.27
N PRO A 159 -1.24 22.48 -1.55
CA PRO A 159 0.09 22.29 -2.17
C PRO A 159 0.16 21.14 -3.19
N LEU A 160 -0.85 20.25 -3.21
CA LEU A 160 -0.87 19.09 -4.09
C LEU A 160 -1.47 19.42 -5.47
N VAL A 161 -2.25 20.50 -5.57
CA VAL A 161 -3.00 20.88 -6.78
C VAL A 161 -2.09 21.08 -8.01
N PRO A 162 -0.94 21.78 -7.91
CA PRO A 162 -0.05 21.95 -9.07
C PRO A 162 0.48 20.61 -9.58
N ARG A 163 0.90 19.73 -8.66
CA ARG A 163 1.47 18.42 -9.03
C ARG A 163 0.42 17.47 -9.59
N LEU A 164 -0.78 17.45 -9.02
CA LEU A 164 -1.92 16.71 -9.57
C LEU A 164 -2.27 17.19 -10.97
N SER A 165 -2.34 18.51 -11.17
CA SER A 165 -2.66 19.11 -12.48
C SER A 165 -1.62 18.75 -13.53
N GLU A 166 -0.34 18.81 -13.19
CA GLU A 166 0.76 18.39 -14.07
C GLU A 166 0.64 16.92 -14.51
N LEU A 167 0.41 16.02 -13.55
CA LEU A 167 0.34 14.58 -13.83
C LEU A 167 -0.91 14.18 -14.62
N LEU A 168 -2.02 14.87 -14.40
CA LEU A 168 -3.27 14.65 -15.11
C LEU A 168 -3.29 15.31 -16.49
N GLY A 169 -2.53 16.39 -16.69
CA GLY A 169 -2.53 17.19 -17.92
C GLY A 169 -3.74 18.12 -18.04
N ILE A 170 -4.46 18.33 -16.94
CA ILE A 170 -5.63 19.22 -16.85
C ILE A 170 -5.55 20.03 -15.57
N LYS A 171 -6.19 21.21 -15.54
CA LYS A 171 -6.29 22.01 -14.33
C LYS A 171 -7.20 21.29 -13.32
N VAL A 172 -6.67 21.02 -12.13
CA VAL A 172 -7.46 20.53 -10.99
C VAL A 172 -7.99 21.73 -10.22
N GLU A 173 -9.30 21.77 -10.02
CA GLU A 173 -9.93 22.75 -9.14
C GLU A 173 -9.83 22.27 -7.69
N LYS A 174 -9.85 23.20 -6.74
CA LYS A 174 -9.78 22.88 -5.31
C LYS A 174 -10.88 23.62 -4.58
N ALA A 175 -11.63 22.89 -3.77
CA ALA A 175 -12.60 23.46 -2.85
C ALA A 175 -11.94 23.82 -1.52
N ASP A 176 -12.40 24.88 -0.87
CA ASP A 176 -11.89 25.28 0.45
C ASP A 176 -12.44 24.45 1.62
N ASP A 177 -13.42 23.62 1.33
CA ASP A 177 -14.01 22.66 2.26
C ASP A 177 -14.27 21.31 1.55
N CYS A 178 -14.74 20.31 2.27
CA CYS A 178 -15.18 19.02 1.73
C CYS A 178 -16.70 18.85 1.71
N ILE A 179 -17.45 19.73 2.37
CA ILE A 179 -18.92 19.77 2.41
C ILE A 179 -19.42 21.22 2.42
N GLY A 180 -20.71 21.42 2.17
CA GLY A 180 -21.38 22.72 2.29
C GLY A 180 -21.75 23.35 0.94
N PRO A 181 -22.49 24.48 0.96
CA PRO A 181 -23.12 25.04 -0.23
C PRO A 181 -22.13 25.47 -1.31
N GLU A 182 -20.96 26.01 -0.94
CA GLU A 182 -19.92 26.39 -1.89
C GLU A 182 -19.32 25.16 -2.60
N VAL A 183 -19.15 24.04 -1.88
CA VAL A 183 -18.68 22.78 -2.46
C VAL A 183 -19.71 22.20 -3.41
N GLU A 184 -20.99 22.22 -3.01
CA GLU A 184 -22.10 21.78 -3.86
C GLU A 184 -22.19 22.58 -5.16
N LYS A 185 -21.96 23.91 -5.07
CA LYS A 185 -21.90 24.79 -6.24
C LYS A 185 -20.74 24.41 -7.18
N LEU A 186 -19.52 24.28 -6.64
CA LEU A 186 -18.35 23.86 -7.43
C LEU A 186 -18.57 22.51 -8.12
N VAL A 187 -19.18 21.55 -7.41
CA VAL A 187 -19.53 20.24 -7.97
C VAL A 187 -20.57 20.35 -9.09
N SER A 188 -21.53 21.26 -8.97
CA SER A 188 -22.58 21.46 -9.98
C SER A 188 -22.01 22.08 -11.28
N GLU A 189 -21.02 22.97 -11.14
CA GLU A 189 -20.34 23.66 -12.24
C GLU A 189 -19.22 22.82 -12.88
N LEU A 190 -18.81 21.72 -12.25
CA LEU A 190 -17.73 20.85 -12.74
C LEU A 190 -18.07 20.29 -14.14
N PRO A 191 -17.26 20.57 -15.19
CA PRO A 191 -17.51 20.05 -16.53
C PRO A 191 -17.21 18.55 -16.63
N GLU A 192 -17.73 17.89 -17.67
CA GLU A 192 -17.34 16.51 -17.98
C GLU A 192 -15.82 16.40 -18.18
N GLY A 193 -15.19 15.41 -17.55
CA GLY A 193 -13.73 15.29 -17.52
C GLY A 193 -13.03 16.24 -16.55
N GLY A 194 -13.77 17.10 -15.86
CA GLY A 194 -13.27 17.98 -14.80
C GLY A 194 -12.88 17.22 -13.54
N VAL A 195 -11.96 17.81 -12.77
CA VAL A 195 -11.47 17.25 -11.50
C VAL A 195 -11.52 18.33 -10.42
N LEU A 196 -12.25 18.04 -9.34
CA LEU A 196 -12.30 18.84 -8.13
C LEU A 196 -11.62 18.10 -6.98
N LEU A 197 -10.69 18.75 -6.30
CA LEU A 197 -10.09 18.27 -5.05
C LEU A 197 -10.80 18.92 -3.86
N LEU A 198 -11.46 18.10 -3.05
CA LEU A 198 -12.01 18.54 -1.77
C LEU A 198 -10.90 18.85 -0.78
N GLU A 199 -11.17 19.69 0.20
CA GLU A 199 -10.24 19.93 1.30
C GLU A 199 -10.11 18.68 2.21
N ASN A 200 -9.08 18.66 3.06
CA ASN A 200 -8.74 17.53 3.92
C ASN A 200 -9.93 17.04 4.78
N VAL A 201 -10.42 15.83 4.50
CA VAL A 201 -11.60 15.25 5.18
C VAL A 201 -11.40 15.10 6.70
N ARG A 202 -10.16 15.01 7.18
CA ARG A 202 -9.85 14.92 8.62
C ARG A 202 -9.92 16.26 9.36
N PHE A 203 -10.20 17.37 8.67
CA PHE A 203 -10.58 18.61 9.35
C PHE A 203 -11.90 18.46 10.13
N TYR A 204 -12.73 17.51 9.74
CA TYR A 204 -13.93 17.08 10.47
C TYR A 204 -13.58 15.89 11.36
N LYS A 205 -13.91 15.99 12.65
CA LYS A 205 -13.69 14.89 13.62
C LYS A 205 -14.64 13.72 13.35
N GLU A 206 -15.74 14.01 12.68
CA GLU A 206 -16.78 13.13 12.20
C GLU A 206 -16.25 12.06 11.23
N GLU A 207 -15.20 12.39 10.45
CA GLU A 207 -14.55 11.47 9.51
C GLU A 207 -14.04 10.20 10.22
N GLU A 208 -13.23 10.37 11.27
CA GLU A 208 -12.63 9.23 11.98
C GLU A 208 -13.64 8.46 12.84
N LYS A 209 -14.78 9.10 13.17
CA LYS A 209 -15.90 8.47 13.90
C LYS A 209 -16.88 7.72 12.99
N ASN A 210 -16.70 7.81 11.67
CA ASN A 210 -17.63 7.27 10.69
C ASN A 210 -19.06 7.79 10.90
N ASP A 211 -19.17 9.08 11.15
CA ASP A 211 -20.46 9.70 11.43
C ASP A 211 -21.40 9.58 10.20
N PRO A 212 -22.62 9.04 10.36
CA PRO A 212 -23.54 8.84 9.25
C PRO A 212 -24.00 10.13 8.57
N GLU A 213 -24.18 11.22 9.32
CA GLU A 213 -24.64 12.50 8.76
C GLU A 213 -23.52 13.15 7.95
N PHE A 214 -22.28 13.10 8.43
CA PHE A 214 -21.12 13.54 7.66
C PHE A 214 -20.91 12.69 6.40
N ALA A 215 -21.04 11.36 6.49
CA ALA A 215 -20.98 10.49 5.32
C ALA A 215 -22.08 10.80 4.29
N LYS A 216 -23.30 11.13 4.75
CA LYS A 216 -24.41 11.53 3.88
C LYS A 216 -24.14 12.85 3.15
N LYS A 217 -23.53 13.84 3.83
CA LYS A 217 -23.11 15.12 3.22
C LYS A 217 -22.01 14.93 2.17
N LEU A 218 -21.05 14.03 2.41
CA LEU A 218 -20.06 13.68 1.39
C LEU A 218 -20.71 12.97 0.20
N ALA A 219 -21.65 12.07 0.48
CA ALA A 219 -22.34 11.30 -0.55
C ALA A 219 -23.26 12.14 -1.43
N SER A 220 -23.89 13.22 -0.93
CA SER A 220 -24.77 14.07 -1.74
C SER A 220 -24.06 14.77 -2.92
N LEU A 221 -22.72 14.86 -2.86
CA LEU A 221 -21.90 15.45 -3.91
C LEU A 221 -21.77 14.54 -5.15
N ALA A 222 -22.06 13.25 -5.05
CA ALA A 222 -21.76 12.29 -6.11
C ALA A 222 -22.92 11.33 -6.42
N ASP A 223 -22.79 10.64 -7.55
CA ASP A 223 -23.71 9.60 -8.00
C ASP A 223 -23.13 8.19 -7.78
N LEU A 224 -21.79 8.05 -7.83
CA LEU A 224 -21.09 6.79 -7.60
C LEU A 224 -19.81 6.97 -6.77
N TYR A 225 -19.34 5.86 -6.22
CA TYR A 225 -18.19 5.83 -5.33
C TYR A 225 -17.08 4.92 -5.86
N VAL A 226 -15.86 5.45 -5.87
CA VAL A 226 -14.63 4.71 -6.18
C VAL A 226 -13.68 4.82 -4.98
N ASN A 227 -13.26 3.69 -4.42
CA ASN A 227 -12.22 3.66 -3.40
C ASN A 227 -10.89 3.25 -4.03
N ASP A 228 -9.92 4.15 -4.04
CA ASP A 228 -8.57 3.91 -4.53
C ASP A 228 -7.51 4.15 -3.43
N ALA A 229 -7.93 4.06 -2.16
CA ALA A 229 -7.11 4.36 -0.98
C ALA A 229 -6.97 3.12 -0.06
N PHE A 230 -6.26 2.09 -0.53
CA PHE A 230 -6.03 0.85 0.23
C PHE A 230 -5.45 1.10 1.63
N GLY A 231 -4.50 2.04 1.74
CA GLY A 231 -3.85 2.40 3.00
C GLY A 231 -4.81 2.87 4.09
N THR A 232 -6.01 3.37 3.74
CA THR A 232 -7.05 3.78 4.69
C THR A 232 -8.25 2.82 4.76
N ALA A 233 -8.33 1.84 3.88
CA ALA A 233 -9.46 0.90 3.80
C ALA A 233 -9.59 -0.03 5.02
N HIS A 234 -8.53 -0.19 5.82
CA HIS A 234 -8.56 -0.94 7.07
C HIS A 234 -9.29 -0.23 8.22
N ARG A 235 -9.73 1.01 8.03
CA ARG A 235 -10.49 1.79 9.01
C ARG A 235 -11.87 2.11 8.47
N ALA A 236 -12.88 1.95 9.33
CA ALA A 236 -14.22 2.42 9.05
C ALA A 236 -14.28 3.92 9.34
N HIS A 237 -14.03 4.74 8.32
CA HIS A 237 -14.21 6.19 8.36
C HIS A 237 -15.36 6.59 7.43
N ALA A 238 -15.87 7.81 7.57
CA ALA A 238 -16.98 8.28 6.76
C ALA A 238 -16.65 8.22 5.26
N SER A 239 -15.49 8.74 4.84
CA SER A 239 -15.06 8.77 3.44
C SER A 239 -14.61 7.42 2.85
N THR A 240 -14.41 6.39 3.68
CA THR A 240 -13.95 5.06 3.26
C THR A 240 -15.03 3.98 3.34
N GLU A 241 -15.89 4.04 4.36
CA GLU A 241 -16.94 3.05 4.64
C GLU A 241 -18.33 3.71 4.64
N GLY A 242 -18.51 4.80 5.39
CA GLY A 242 -19.82 5.42 5.59
C GLY A 242 -20.50 5.85 4.29
N VAL A 243 -19.78 6.51 3.39
CA VAL A 243 -20.28 6.98 2.08
C VAL A 243 -20.82 5.83 1.21
N THR A 244 -20.32 4.61 1.39
CA THR A 244 -20.74 3.43 0.61
C THR A 244 -22.16 2.97 0.92
N LYS A 245 -22.75 3.45 2.03
CA LYS A 245 -24.15 3.19 2.39
C LYS A 245 -25.12 4.02 1.55
N PHE A 246 -24.66 5.15 1.03
CA PHE A 246 -25.46 6.12 0.28
C PHE A 246 -25.15 6.12 -1.22
N LEU A 247 -23.91 5.84 -1.61
CA LEU A 247 -23.48 5.82 -3.01
C LEU A 247 -23.42 4.41 -3.59
N LYS A 248 -24.11 4.19 -4.71
CA LYS A 248 -24.07 2.96 -5.50
C LYS A 248 -23.97 3.29 -7.00
N PRO A 249 -23.13 2.58 -7.77
CA PRO A 249 -22.24 1.49 -7.35
C PRO A 249 -21.05 1.99 -6.50
N SER A 250 -20.52 1.09 -5.66
CA SER A 250 -19.27 1.29 -4.92
C SER A 250 -18.24 0.31 -5.48
N VAL A 251 -17.18 0.81 -6.11
CA VAL A 251 -16.16 0.00 -6.79
C VAL A 251 -14.75 0.32 -6.31
N ALA A 252 -13.81 -0.59 -6.55
CA ALA A 252 -12.39 -0.34 -6.32
C ALA A 252 -11.80 0.48 -7.47
N GLY A 253 -10.89 1.42 -7.19
CA GLY A 253 -9.99 1.96 -8.20
C GLY A 253 -8.87 0.97 -8.55
N PHE A 254 -8.03 1.31 -9.52
CA PHE A 254 -6.98 0.40 -9.99
C PHE A 254 -5.89 0.12 -8.96
N LEU A 255 -5.56 1.09 -8.08
CA LEU A 255 -4.61 0.88 -7.00
C LEU A 255 -5.20 -0.10 -6.00
N LEU A 256 -6.43 0.15 -5.54
CA LEU A 256 -7.09 -0.76 -4.60
C LEU A 256 -7.26 -2.16 -5.18
N GLN A 257 -7.66 -2.26 -6.45
CA GLN A 257 -7.76 -3.54 -7.16
C GLN A 257 -6.42 -4.27 -7.19
N LYS A 258 -5.33 -3.59 -7.59
CA LYS A 258 -3.99 -4.20 -7.65
C LYS A 258 -3.52 -4.70 -6.28
N GLU A 259 -3.78 -3.96 -5.20
CA GLU A 259 -3.47 -4.38 -3.83
C GLU A 259 -4.28 -5.61 -3.43
N LEU A 260 -5.58 -5.65 -3.76
CA LEU A 260 -6.44 -6.81 -3.50
C LEU A 260 -5.98 -8.03 -4.30
N ASP A 261 -5.69 -7.87 -5.60
CA ASP A 261 -5.23 -8.96 -6.47
C ASP A 261 -3.91 -9.54 -5.98
N TYR A 262 -2.97 -8.67 -5.58
CA TYR A 262 -1.69 -9.09 -5.03
C TYR A 262 -1.86 -9.83 -3.71
N LEU A 263 -2.64 -9.29 -2.77
CA LEU A 263 -2.85 -9.92 -1.47
C LEU A 263 -3.64 -11.23 -1.58
N VAL A 264 -4.74 -11.24 -2.32
CA VAL A 264 -5.55 -12.46 -2.51
C VAL A 264 -4.74 -13.51 -3.26
N GLY A 265 -4.03 -13.14 -4.33
CA GLY A 265 -3.20 -14.05 -5.11
C GLY A 265 -2.04 -14.62 -4.30
N ALA A 266 -1.29 -13.78 -3.59
CA ALA A 266 -0.14 -14.20 -2.79
C ALA A 266 -0.55 -15.02 -1.56
N VAL A 267 -1.74 -14.80 -0.99
CA VAL A 267 -2.12 -15.40 0.30
C VAL A 267 -3.07 -16.59 0.14
N SER A 268 -3.93 -16.60 -0.87
CA SER A 268 -4.99 -17.61 -1.01
C SER A 268 -4.58 -18.79 -1.87
N ASN A 269 -3.80 -18.56 -2.93
CA ASN A 269 -3.26 -19.62 -3.79
C ASN A 269 -1.86 -19.24 -4.32
N PRO A 270 -0.84 -19.19 -3.44
CA PRO A 270 0.49 -18.79 -3.84
C PRO A 270 1.13 -19.79 -4.80
N LYS A 271 1.94 -19.28 -5.74
CA LYS A 271 2.89 -20.12 -6.47
C LYS A 271 3.96 -20.62 -5.49
N ARG A 272 4.20 -21.93 -5.48
CA ARG A 272 5.20 -22.57 -4.61
C ARG A 272 6.52 -22.82 -5.35
N PRO A 273 7.69 -22.72 -4.68
CA PRO A 273 7.86 -22.40 -3.26
C PRO A 273 7.52 -20.94 -2.95
N PHE A 274 6.68 -20.73 -1.93
CA PHE A 274 6.24 -19.43 -1.47
C PHE A 274 7.09 -19.00 -0.28
N ALA A 275 7.91 -17.98 -0.48
CA ALA A 275 8.73 -17.39 0.56
C ALA A 275 8.15 -16.05 1.02
N ALA A 276 8.15 -15.81 2.33
CA ALA A 276 7.87 -14.50 2.90
C ALA A 276 9.08 -13.97 3.67
N ILE A 277 9.33 -12.67 3.55
CA ILE A 277 10.38 -11.97 4.29
C ILE A 277 9.70 -11.00 5.26
N VAL A 278 9.92 -11.19 6.55
CA VAL A 278 9.36 -10.35 7.61
C VAL A 278 10.50 -9.66 8.35
N GLY A 279 10.56 -8.34 8.22
CA GLY A 279 11.49 -7.49 8.95
C GLY A 279 10.82 -6.65 10.02
N GLY A 280 11.63 -6.06 10.88
CA GLY A 280 11.20 -5.09 11.88
C GLY A 280 12.14 -5.06 13.08
N SER A 281 11.92 -4.08 13.96
CA SER A 281 12.66 -3.98 15.22
C SER A 281 12.03 -4.82 16.34
N LYS A 282 10.71 -5.05 16.29
CA LYS A 282 9.95 -5.70 17.38
C LYS A 282 9.14 -6.88 16.86
N VAL A 283 9.31 -8.04 17.49
CA VAL A 283 8.50 -9.26 17.30
C VAL A 283 7.04 -8.96 17.60
N SER A 284 6.76 -8.23 18.70
CA SER A 284 5.40 -7.89 19.14
C SER A 284 4.54 -7.23 18.06
N SER A 285 5.16 -6.39 17.22
CA SER A 285 4.48 -5.71 16.12
C SER A 285 4.15 -6.60 14.92
N LYS A 286 4.69 -7.82 14.86
CA LYS A 286 4.63 -8.73 13.70
C LYS A 286 4.07 -10.11 14.02
N ILE A 287 3.65 -10.38 15.26
CA ILE A 287 3.15 -11.69 15.70
C ILE A 287 2.05 -12.20 14.78
N GLY A 288 0.96 -11.45 14.63
CA GLY A 288 -0.17 -11.90 13.81
C GLY A 288 0.17 -12.07 12.31
N VAL A 289 1.16 -11.33 11.81
CA VAL A 289 1.66 -11.49 10.43
C VAL A 289 2.44 -12.80 10.31
N ILE A 290 3.36 -13.08 11.23
CA ILE A 290 4.13 -14.33 11.25
C ILE A 290 3.19 -15.53 11.39
N GLU A 291 2.27 -15.50 12.35
CA GLU A 291 1.32 -16.60 12.58
C GLU A 291 0.46 -16.89 11.37
N SER A 292 -0.04 -15.85 10.68
CA SER A 292 -0.83 -16.00 9.46
C SER A 292 -0.01 -16.53 8.28
N LEU A 293 1.27 -16.15 8.18
CA LEU A 293 2.16 -16.60 7.12
C LEU A 293 2.65 -18.03 7.34
N LEU A 294 2.90 -18.46 8.58
CA LEU A 294 3.27 -19.83 8.91
C LEU A 294 2.24 -20.87 8.45
N GLU A 295 0.97 -20.47 8.29
CA GLU A 295 -0.08 -21.34 7.75
C GLU A 295 0.00 -21.52 6.22
N LYS A 296 0.83 -20.73 5.52
CA LYS A 296 0.74 -20.55 4.06
C LYS A 296 2.05 -20.71 3.32
N VAL A 297 3.14 -20.20 3.88
CA VAL A 297 4.47 -20.13 3.23
C VAL A 297 5.22 -21.46 3.33
N ASP A 298 6.08 -21.74 2.37
CA ASP A 298 7.07 -22.84 2.45
C ASP A 298 8.33 -22.36 3.19
N ILE A 299 8.67 -21.08 3.05
CA ILE A 299 9.88 -20.47 3.60
C ILE A 299 9.51 -19.15 4.30
N LEU A 300 9.98 -18.95 5.53
CA LEU A 300 9.81 -17.70 6.26
C LEU A 300 11.18 -17.15 6.65
N LEU A 301 11.59 -16.03 6.05
CA LEU A 301 12.83 -15.35 6.39
C LEU A 301 12.52 -14.22 7.37
N LEU A 302 13.20 -14.19 8.52
CA LEU A 302 13.11 -13.09 9.48
C LEU A 302 14.35 -12.21 9.41
N GLY A 303 14.17 -10.88 9.52
CA GLY A 303 15.26 -9.92 9.47
C GLY A 303 15.03 -8.70 10.37
N GLY A 304 16.03 -7.82 10.46
CA GLY A 304 16.00 -6.65 11.34
C GLY A 304 16.21 -6.99 12.81
N GLY A 305 15.98 -6.03 13.71
CA GLY A 305 16.26 -6.19 15.15
C GLY A 305 15.45 -7.30 15.83
N MET A 306 14.30 -7.68 15.28
CA MET A 306 13.47 -8.73 15.89
C MET A 306 14.13 -10.10 15.92
N ILE A 307 15.13 -10.38 15.06
CA ILE A 307 15.85 -11.66 15.03
C ILE A 307 16.60 -11.94 16.33
N PHE A 308 17.02 -10.90 17.06
CA PHE A 308 17.78 -11.07 18.30
C PHE A 308 16.93 -11.65 19.43
N THR A 309 15.60 -11.41 19.43
CA THR A 309 14.67 -12.12 20.32
C THR A 309 14.64 -13.62 19.99
N PHE A 310 14.68 -14.01 18.72
CA PHE A 310 14.74 -15.42 18.31
C PHE A 310 16.09 -16.06 18.64
N TYR A 311 17.21 -15.37 18.40
CA TYR A 311 18.53 -15.84 18.81
C TYR A 311 18.63 -16.05 20.32
N LYS A 312 18.14 -15.09 21.11
CA LYS A 312 18.12 -15.24 22.57
C LYS A 312 17.22 -16.38 23.04
N ALA A 313 16.08 -16.58 22.38
CA ALA A 313 15.20 -17.73 22.65
C ALA A 313 15.86 -19.09 22.30
N GLN A 314 16.78 -19.11 21.33
CA GLN A 314 17.63 -20.27 21.01
C GLN A 314 18.86 -20.41 21.93
N GLY A 315 19.02 -19.54 22.92
CA GLY A 315 20.15 -19.55 23.86
C GLY A 315 21.43 -18.87 23.34
N LEU A 316 21.36 -18.13 22.23
CA LEU A 316 22.52 -17.43 21.66
C LEU A 316 22.76 -16.08 22.36
N SER A 317 24.03 -15.69 22.47
CA SER A 317 24.42 -14.35 22.94
C SER A 317 24.10 -13.29 21.88
N VAL A 318 23.50 -12.18 22.32
CA VAL A 318 23.04 -11.08 21.45
C VAL A 318 23.54 -9.70 21.90
N GLY A 319 24.53 -9.65 22.80
CA GLY A 319 25.13 -8.39 23.24
C GLY A 319 24.10 -7.34 23.71
N SER A 320 24.22 -6.12 23.16
CA SER A 320 23.28 -5.01 23.43
C SER A 320 22.19 -4.85 22.36
N SER A 321 22.04 -5.82 21.47
CA SER A 321 21.03 -5.80 20.42
C SER A 321 19.60 -5.80 20.99
N LEU A 322 18.65 -5.31 20.19
CA LEU A 322 17.27 -5.12 20.62
C LEU A 322 16.56 -6.46 20.88
N VAL A 323 16.16 -6.71 22.13
CA VAL A 323 15.45 -7.93 22.54
C VAL A 323 14.18 -7.60 23.32
N GLU A 324 13.10 -8.30 22.99
CA GLU A 324 11.86 -8.30 23.77
C GLU A 324 11.86 -9.50 24.73
N ASN A 325 12.44 -9.32 25.93
CA ASN A 325 12.60 -10.41 26.92
C ASN A 325 11.27 -11.03 27.35
N ASP A 326 10.17 -10.27 27.33
CA ASP A 326 8.82 -10.71 27.64
C ASP A 326 8.15 -11.51 26.49
N LYS A 327 8.87 -11.72 25.38
CA LYS A 327 8.40 -12.43 24.18
C LYS A 327 9.28 -13.62 23.79
N LEU A 328 10.19 -14.07 24.66
CA LEU A 328 11.06 -15.22 24.39
C LEU A 328 10.28 -16.53 24.26
N ASP A 329 9.30 -16.77 25.12
CA ASP A 329 8.44 -17.95 25.04
C ASP A 329 7.65 -17.98 23.73
N LEU A 330 7.19 -16.80 23.28
CA LEU A 330 6.51 -16.65 22.01
C LEU A 330 7.45 -16.92 20.82
N ALA A 331 8.68 -16.40 20.85
CA ALA A 331 9.65 -16.69 19.80
C ALA A 331 9.95 -18.19 19.71
N THR A 332 10.06 -18.86 20.87
CA THR A 332 10.23 -20.32 20.97
C THR A 332 9.04 -21.07 20.39
N SER A 333 7.81 -20.66 20.73
CA SER A 333 6.60 -21.30 20.21
C SER A 333 6.44 -21.11 18.70
N LEU A 334 6.82 -19.96 18.14
CA LEU A 334 6.82 -19.71 16.70
C LEU A 334 7.83 -20.58 15.94
N LEU A 335 9.03 -20.80 16.50
CA LEU A 335 10.02 -21.73 15.95
C LEU A 335 9.50 -23.17 15.94
N ALA A 336 8.86 -23.59 17.04
CA ALA A 336 8.24 -24.91 17.13
C ALA A 336 7.10 -25.09 16.13
N LYS A 337 6.21 -24.09 16.01
CA LYS A 337 5.09 -24.08 15.06
C LYS A 337 5.57 -24.14 13.61
N ALA A 338 6.66 -23.44 13.27
CA ALA A 338 7.25 -23.53 11.95
C ALA A 338 7.73 -24.96 11.63
N LYS A 339 8.41 -25.60 12.59
CA LYS A 339 8.87 -27.00 12.47
C LYS A 339 7.70 -27.97 12.32
N GLU A 340 6.65 -27.82 13.13
CA GLU A 340 5.43 -28.64 13.06
C GLU A 340 4.77 -28.57 11.68
N LYS A 341 4.75 -27.38 11.08
CA LYS A 341 4.13 -27.14 9.76
C LYS A 341 5.05 -27.44 8.58
N GLY A 342 6.29 -27.86 8.82
CA GLY A 342 7.27 -28.08 7.77
C GLY A 342 7.71 -26.80 7.05
N VAL A 343 7.55 -25.63 7.70
CA VAL A 343 7.99 -24.34 7.15
C VAL A 343 9.47 -24.13 7.44
N SER A 344 10.24 -23.81 6.40
CA SER A 344 11.65 -23.43 6.56
C SER A 344 11.76 -22.01 7.12
N LEU A 345 11.77 -21.87 8.45
CA LEU A 345 12.02 -20.59 9.11
C LEU A 345 13.53 -20.31 9.16
N LEU A 346 13.95 -19.30 8.40
CA LEU A 346 15.34 -18.90 8.24
C LEU A 346 15.62 -17.60 9.00
N LEU A 347 16.65 -17.65 9.84
CA LEU A 347 17.27 -16.49 10.47
C LEU A 347 18.61 -16.19 9.78
N PRO A 348 19.12 -14.95 9.80
CA PRO A 348 20.42 -14.62 9.24
C PRO A 348 21.55 -15.49 9.83
N THR A 349 22.50 -15.91 9.01
CA THR A 349 23.69 -16.65 9.49
C THR A 349 24.80 -15.74 9.97
N ASP A 350 24.72 -14.47 9.63
CA ASP A 350 25.64 -13.41 9.99
C ASP A 350 24.88 -12.10 10.23
N VAL A 351 25.50 -11.22 11.00
CA VAL A 351 25.01 -9.89 11.36
C VAL A 351 26.14 -8.89 11.27
N VAL A 352 25.79 -7.66 10.89
CA VAL A 352 26.71 -6.53 10.95
C VAL A 352 26.53 -5.86 12.31
N ILE A 353 27.60 -5.84 13.10
CA ILE A 353 27.60 -5.27 14.46
C ILE A 353 28.35 -3.94 14.50
N ALA A 354 27.92 -3.03 15.37
CA ALA A 354 28.60 -1.76 15.64
C ALA A 354 28.62 -1.42 17.15
N ASP A 355 29.63 -0.66 17.58
CA ASP A 355 29.73 -0.14 18.96
C ASP A 355 28.62 0.86 19.31
N LYS A 356 28.13 1.60 18.31
CA LYS A 356 27.15 2.69 18.48
C LYS A 356 26.21 2.77 17.28
N PHE A 357 24.95 3.10 17.56
CA PHE A 357 23.96 3.38 16.53
C PHE A 357 24.10 4.81 16.00
N ALA A 358 25.03 5.01 15.06
CA ALA A 358 25.28 6.31 14.42
C ALA A 358 25.75 6.14 12.95
N PRO A 359 25.60 7.16 12.09
CA PRO A 359 26.19 7.15 10.75
C PRO A 359 27.72 7.01 10.80
N MET A 360 28.30 6.35 9.79
CA MET A 360 29.76 6.23 9.57
C MET A 360 30.55 5.60 10.74
N GLN A 361 29.97 4.62 11.43
CA GLN A 361 30.65 3.90 12.50
C GLN A 361 31.47 2.71 11.97
N LYS A 362 32.47 2.28 12.76
CA LYS A 362 33.19 1.03 12.50
C LYS A 362 32.22 -0.14 12.68
N ALA A 363 31.99 -0.88 11.60
CA ALA A 363 31.15 -2.06 11.59
C ALA A 363 31.99 -3.31 11.31
N ARG A 364 31.57 -4.45 11.84
CA ARG A 364 32.20 -5.75 11.57
C ARG A 364 31.12 -6.79 11.27
N LEU A 365 31.46 -7.75 10.42
CA LEU A 365 30.61 -8.91 10.17
C LEU A 365 30.87 -9.96 11.24
N CYS A 366 29.82 -10.56 11.80
CA CYS A 366 29.91 -11.55 12.85
C CYS A 366 28.85 -12.65 12.64
N GLN A 367 29.19 -13.91 12.91
CA GLN A 367 28.23 -15.02 12.89
C GLN A 367 27.66 -15.25 14.30
N PRO A 368 26.33 -15.38 14.50
CA PRO A 368 25.80 -15.88 15.78
C PRO A 368 26.34 -17.30 16.04
N PRO A 369 26.85 -17.65 17.25
CA PRO A 369 26.84 -16.93 18.53
C PRO A 369 28.11 -16.11 18.86
N GLN A 370 29.02 -15.88 17.90
CA GLN A 370 30.30 -15.20 18.13
C GLN A 370 30.18 -13.68 18.38
N SER A 371 28.95 -13.15 18.45
CA SER A 371 28.69 -11.75 18.76
C SER A 371 29.30 -11.39 20.12
N PRO A 372 30.10 -10.30 20.22
CA PRO A 372 30.71 -9.88 21.47
C PRO A 372 29.66 -9.75 22.58
N THR A 373 29.95 -10.32 23.74
CA THR A 373 29.05 -10.37 24.89
C THR A 373 28.74 -8.99 25.50
N VAL A 374 29.51 -7.94 25.16
CA VAL A 374 29.36 -6.60 25.76
C VAL A 374 29.64 -5.49 24.75
N GLY A 375 28.74 -4.49 24.66
CA GLY A 375 28.98 -3.19 24.02
C GLY A 375 28.70 -3.06 22.52
N TRP A 376 28.44 -4.16 21.82
CA TRP A 376 28.09 -4.16 20.40
C TRP A 376 26.59 -4.42 20.22
N ALA A 377 25.97 -3.71 19.29
CA ALA A 377 24.54 -3.77 18.97
C ALA A 377 24.28 -4.32 17.58
#